data_AF-A0A367K1L8-F1
#
_entry.id   AF-A0A367K1L8-F1
#
_cell.length_a   1.000
_cell.length_b   1.000
_cell.length_c   1.000
_cell.angle_alpha   90.00
_cell.angle_beta   90.00
_cell.angle_gamma   90.00
#
_symmetry.space_group_name_H-M   'P 1'
#
loop_
_entity.id
_entity.type
_entity.pdbx_description
1 polymer ?
#
loop_
_entity_poly.entity_id
_entity_poly.type
_entity_poly.pdbx_seq_one_letter_code
_entity_poly.pdbx_strand_id
1 'polypeptide(L)'
;MSNKKQSKQSNVLLGLPDGEIEVDNDAYASKIGGIPVWLDPKHPPSAEYCTCHVCGDLMYLLFQSYAPLPESAYHRVIYVWACNKRACMKKEGSFKVVRSHIIDEVYLKAQRQKEEEKRKKEEKLKAAAAANQTGFGQGFQLGDLWGSSAGSFAKAAAKAAEPKPLFGMKPISPFDTKKETVDIADQLSKLSIQSPPVNVSGLPKFPGQYLYIDEEPKEPRYGNIDMSRYKEYLEMEKELLMEVDENSGETWQGETYEKQQLPKGFDKQFKKFTERVELEPSQCVRYEFAGQPLFYSALRPQQQQLIMTPCKYCKGPKVFEFQLMPNVLSILPTTEYASEAEKSVNANNKKSLLDSWSAGMEFGTILAFVCQKD
;
A
#
# COMPACT_ATOMS: atom_id res chain seq x y z
N MET A 1 8.71 34.63 9.38
CA MET A 1 7.57 33.70 9.44
C MET A 1 7.89 32.53 8.52
N SER A 2 8.46 31.45 9.09
CA SER A 2 8.83 30.27 8.31
C SER A 2 7.59 29.48 7.92
N ASN A 3 7.44 29.26 6.61
CA ASN A 3 6.48 28.33 6.02
C ASN A 3 6.66 26.93 6.61
N LYS A 4 5.84 26.57 7.61
CA LYS A 4 5.59 25.17 7.96
C LYS A 4 4.90 24.54 6.76
N LYS A 5 5.65 23.80 5.94
CA LYS A 5 5.09 22.77 5.07
C LYS A 5 4.16 21.91 5.94
N GLN A 6 2.86 22.00 5.72
CA GLN A 6 1.91 21.04 6.27
C GLN A 6 2.34 19.67 5.75
N SER A 7 2.96 18.86 6.61
CA SER A 7 3.21 17.46 6.30
C SER A 7 1.85 16.80 6.15
N LYS A 8 1.54 16.33 4.95
CA LYS A 8 0.40 15.46 4.66
C LYS A 8 0.40 14.37 5.75
N GLN A 9 -0.64 14.31 6.58
CA GLN A 9 -0.75 13.27 7.62
C GLN A 9 -0.77 11.91 6.90
N SER A 10 0.21 11.06 7.17
CA SER A 10 0.26 9.71 6.64
C SER A 10 -0.60 8.82 7.53
N ASN A 11 -1.71 8.30 6.99
CA ASN A 11 -2.60 7.36 7.66
C ASN A 11 -2.11 5.94 7.40
N VAL A 12 -0.89 5.64 7.88
CA VAL A 12 -0.33 4.29 7.75
C VAL A 12 -1.01 3.38 8.75
N LEU A 13 -1.54 2.26 8.26
CA LEU A 13 -2.11 1.21 9.09
C LEU A 13 -1.07 0.11 9.31
N LEU A 14 -0.90 -0.33 10.55
CA LEU A 14 -0.03 -1.42 10.94
C LEU A 14 -0.85 -2.69 11.18
N GLY A 15 -0.35 -3.82 10.69
CA GLY A 15 -0.86 -5.14 11.04
C GLY A 15 0.02 -5.76 12.12
N LEU A 16 -0.55 -6.01 13.30
CA LEU A 16 0.11 -6.57 14.48
C LEU A 16 -0.42 -7.98 14.75
N PRO A 17 0.40 -8.94 15.21
CA PRO A 17 -0.06 -10.29 15.52
C PRO A 17 -1.08 -10.29 16.68
N ASP A 18 -2.23 -10.96 16.48
CA ASP A 18 -3.40 -10.95 17.39
C ASP A 18 -3.87 -12.35 17.79
N GLY A 19 -2.97 -13.34 17.71
CA GLY A 19 -3.20 -14.70 18.21
C GLY A 19 -3.45 -15.76 17.13
N GLU A 20 -3.31 -17.02 17.54
CA GLU A 20 -3.32 -18.17 16.64
C GLU A 20 -4.71 -18.46 16.05
N ILE A 21 -4.72 -19.03 14.85
CA ILE A 21 -5.93 -19.39 14.12
C ILE A 21 -6.21 -20.90 14.29
N GLU A 22 -7.28 -21.24 15.00
CA GLU A 22 -7.74 -22.63 15.10
C GLU A 22 -8.60 -23.05 13.90
N VAL A 23 -9.59 -22.21 13.55
CA VAL A 23 -10.52 -22.45 12.45
C VAL A 23 -10.68 -21.17 11.64
N ASP A 24 -10.47 -21.28 10.33
CA ASP A 24 -10.42 -20.13 9.45
C ASP A 24 -11.48 -20.21 8.35
N ASN A 25 -12.51 -19.38 8.48
CA ASN A 25 -13.64 -19.35 7.55
C ASN A 25 -13.95 -17.94 7.03
N ASP A 26 -13.17 -16.93 7.44
CA ASP A 26 -13.45 -15.54 7.09
C ASP A 26 -12.47 -15.03 6.02
N ALA A 27 -12.99 -14.73 4.82
CA ALA A 27 -12.22 -14.15 3.73
C ALA A 27 -11.77 -12.71 4.03
N TYR A 28 -12.49 -12.02 4.92
CA TYR A 28 -12.26 -10.62 5.26
C TYR A 28 -11.31 -10.44 6.45
N ALA A 29 -10.98 -11.52 7.15
CA ALA A 29 -9.98 -11.48 8.22
C ALA A 29 -8.58 -11.24 7.66
N SER A 30 -7.81 -10.41 8.36
CA SER A 30 -6.38 -10.21 8.07
C SER A 30 -5.56 -11.20 8.89
N LYS A 31 -4.61 -11.87 8.25
CA LYS A 31 -3.81 -12.95 8.85
C LYS A 31 -2.49 -13.16 8.14
N ILE A 32 -1.57 -13.82 8.83
CA ILE A 32 -0.34 -14.39 8.27
C ILE A 32 -0.36 -15.91 8.43
N GLY A 33 0.28 -16.63 7.50
CA GLY A 33 0.27 -18.09 7.49
C GLY A 33 -1.10 -18.71 7.18
N GLY A 34 -1.27 -19.98 7.55
CA GLY A 34 -2.50 -20.73 7.32
C GLY A 34 -2.76 -21.11 5.85
N ILE A 35 -4.04 -21.30 5.53
CA ILE A 35 -4.54 -21.58 4.18
C ILE A 35 -5.39 -20.41 3.67
N PRO A 36 -5.46 -20.18 2.36
CA PRO A 36 -6.24 -19.07 1.82
C PRO A 36 -7.73 -19.33 2.01
N VAL A 37 -8.45 -18.28 2.43
CA VAL A 37 -9.90 -18.24 2.34
C VAL A 37 -10.24 -17.31 1.17
N TRP A 38 -10.73 -17.87 0.08
CA TRP A 38 -10.99 -17.13 -1.16
C TRP A 38 -12.19 -16.20 -1.01
N LEU A 39 -12.02 -14.93 -1.42
CA LEU A 39 -13.09 -13.94 -1.41
C LEU A 39 -14.30 -14.39 -2.25
N ASP A 40 -14.05 -14.99 -3.41
CA ASP A 40 -15.07 -15.71 -4.18
C ASP A 40 -14.78 -17.22 -4.18
N PRO A 41 -15.48 -18.02 -3.35
CA PRO A 41 -15.29 -19.47 -3.33
C PRO A 41 -15.61 -20.17 -4.66
N LYS A 42 -16.41 -19.54 -5.53
CA LYS A 42 -16.81 -20.12 -6.83
C LYS A 42 -15.72 -19.95 -7.90
N HIS A 43 -14.86 -18.95 -7.74
CA HIS A 43 -13.84 -18.58 -8.72
C HIS A 43 -12.45 -18.47 -8.05
N PRO A 44 -11.93 -19.57 -7.46
CA PRO A 44 -10.57 -19.55 -6.92
C PRO A 44 -9.54 -19.35 -8.05
N PRO A 45 -8.37 -18.77 -7.75
CA PRO A 45 -7.32 -18.60 -8.74
C PRO A 45 -6.80 -19.97 -9.21
N SER A 46 -6.09 -19.95 -10.34
CA SER A 46 -5.40 -21.12 -10.88
C SER A 46 -4.26 -21.59 -9.96
N ALA A 47 -4.02 -22.91 -9.92
CA ALA A 47 -2.90 -23.53 -9.21
C ALA A 47 -1.52 -22.93 -9.59
N GLU A 48 -1.40 -22.37 -10.79
CA GLU A 48 -0.20 -21.68 -11.23
C GLU A 48 0.18 -20.51 -10.32
N TYR A 49 -0.78 -19.82 -9.70
CA TYR A 49 -0.50 -18.71 -8.78
C TYR A 49 0.06 -19.15 -7.44
N CYS A 50 -0.15 -20.40 -7.06
CA CYS A 50 0.41 -21.02 -5.86
C CYS A 50 1.68 -21.82 -6.15
N THR A 51 2.18 -21.84 -7.39
CA THR A 51 3.37 -22.62 -7.78
C THR A 51 4.58 -21.72 -7.99
N CYS A 52 5.74 -22.07 -7.43
CA CYS A 52 6.97 -21.33 -7.60
C CYS A 52 7.52 -21.48 -9.02
N HIS A 53 7.85 -20.39 -9.70
CA HIS A 53 8.41 -20.45 -11.06
C HIS A 53 9.86 -20.95 -11.10
N VAL A 54 10.57 -20.88 -9.97
CA VAL A 54 12.00 -21.22 -9.89
C VAL A 54 12.21 -22.71 -9.68
N CYS A 55 11.50 -23.33 -8.73
CA CYS A 55 11.65 -24.74 -8.41
C CYS A 55 10.47 -25.62 -8.84
N GLY A 56 9.32 -25.04 -9.19
CA GLY A 56 8.11 -25.78 -9.56
C GLY A 56 7.29 -26.30 -8.37
N ASP A 57 7.73 -26.11 -7.12
CA ASP A 57 6.99 -26.57 -5.94
C ASP A 57 5.85 -25.61 -5.57
N LEU A 58 4.88 -26.11 -4.80
CA LEU A 58 3.83 -25.30 -4.20
C LEU A 58 4.43 -24.31 -3.17
N MET A 59 3.90 -23.10 -3.17
CA MET A 59 4.25 -22.00 -2.28
C MET A 59 3.34 -21.96 -1.05
N TYR A 60 3.83 -21.31 -0.01
CA TYR A 60 3.10 -21.08 1.23
C TYR A 60 2.38 -19.74 1.17
N LEU A 61 1.19 -19.67 1.76
CA LEU A 61 0.52 -18.40 2.01
C LEU A 61 1.25 -17.68 3.15
N LEU A 62 1.74 -16.47 2.88
CA LEU A 62 2.37 -15.62 3.90
C LEU A 62 1.40 -14.64 4.52
N PHE A 63 0.53 -14.04 3.71
CA PHE A 63 -0.32 -12.95 4.14
C PHE A 63 -1.63 -12.96 3.35
N GLN A 64 -2.73 -12.80 4.07
CA GLN A 64 -4.06 -12.53 3.53
C GLN A 64 -4.64 -11.33 4.27
N SER A 65 -5.20 -10.35 3.56
CA SER A 65 -5.85 -9.22 4.21
C SER A 65 -6.92 -8.56 3.36
N TYR A 66 -7.99 -8.16 4.04
CA TYR A 66 -9.02 -7.30 3.50
C TYR A 66 -8.53 -5.85 3.49
N ALA A 67 -8.45 -5.28 2.29
CA ALA A 67 -7.86 -3.98 2.02
C ALA A 67 -8.80 -3.11 1.17
N PRO A 68 -9.98 -2.72 1.72
CA PRO A 68 -10.93 -1.90 1.01
C PRO A 68 -10.35 -0.51 0.70
N LEU A 69 -10.77 0.07 -0.43
CA LEU A 69 -10.42 1.44 -0.79
C LEU A 69 -11.62 2.36 -0.54
N PRO A 70 -11.45 3.52 0.13
CA PRO A 70 -12.57 4.39 0.50
C PRO A 70 -13.46 4.86 -0.66
N GLU A 71 -12.87 5.02 -1.84
CA GLU A 71 -13.53 5.50 -3.07
C GLU A 71 -13.97 4.37 -4.00
N SER A 72 -13.84 3.11 -3.58
CA SER A 72 -14.13 1.94 -4.40
C SER A 72 -15.36 1.20 -3.87
N ALA A 73 -16.24 0.78 -4.79
CA ALA A 73 -17.37 -0.09 -4.48
C ALA A 73 -16.99 -1.58 -4.43
N TYR A 74 -15.70 -1.91 -4.41
CA TYR A 74 -15.24 -3.29 -4.41
C TYR A 74 -14.69 -3.69 -3.04
N HIS A 75 -15.16 -4.82 -2.52
CA HIS A 75 -14.42 -5.59 -1.54
C HIS A 75 -13.14 -6.10 -2.19
N ARG A 76 -12.02 -5.95 -1.48
CA ARG A 76 -10.70 -6.29 -1.98
C ARG A 76 -9.95 -7.12 -0.96
N VAL A 77 -9.49 -8.30 -1.36
CA VAL A 77 -8.63 -9.16 -0.54
C VAL A 77 -7.34 -9.44 -1.29
N ILE A 78 -6.21 -9.28 -0.59
CA ILE A 78 -4.86 -9.49 -1.10
C ILE A 78 -4.34 -10.79 -0.50
N TYR A 79 -3.66 -11.59 -1.32
CA TYR A 79 -2.98 -12.82 -0.95
C TYR A 79 -1.52 -12.77 -1.39
N VAL A 80 -0.60 -13.06 -0.50
CA VAL A 80 0.84 -13.11 -0.78
C VAL A 80 1.35 -14.51 -0.58
N TRP A 81 1.97 -15.04 -1.63
CA TRP A 81 2.54 -16.38 -1.68
C TRP A 81 4.05 -16.31 -1.81
N ALA A 82 4.75 -17.22 -1.14
CA ALA A 82 6.20 -17.33 -1.23
C ALA A 82 6.68 -18.78 -1.20
N CYS A 83 7.73 -19.06 -1.95
CA CYS A 83 8.47 -20.31 -1.83
C CYS A 83 9.21 -20.35 -0.48
N ASN A 84 9.32 -21.52 0.16
CA ASN A 84 10.07 -21.69 1.41
C ASN A 84 11.51 -22.23 1.19
N LYS A 85 12.04 -22.11 -0.03
CA LYS A 85 13.41 -22.53 -0.36
C LYS A 85 14.32 -21.31 -0.51
N ARG A 86 15.40 -21.25 0.28
CA ARG A 86 16.39 -20.16 0.22
C ARG A 86 16.97 -19.97 -1.18
N ALA A 87 17.21 -21.06 -1.90
CA ALA A 87 17.70 -21.04 -3.29
C ALA A 87 16.76 -20.33 -4.29
N CYS A 88 15.48 -20.18 -3.95
CA CYS A 88 14.50 -19.47 -4.76
C CYS A 88 14.38 -17.98 -4.39
N MET A 89 14.81 -17.59 -3.18
CA MET A 89 14.68 -16.21 -2.71
C MET A 89 15.40 -15.22 -3.62
N LYS A 90 14.83 -14.00 -3.73
CA LYS A 90 15.35 -12.90 -4.57
C LYS A 90 15.33 -13.17 -6.09
N LYS A 91 14.79 -14.29 -6.54
CA LYS A 91 14.56 -14.61 -7.96
C LYS A 91 13.13 -14.30 -8.37
N GLU A 92 12.93 -13.89 -9.62
CA GLU A 92 11.60 -13.60 -10.15
C GLU A 92 10.71 -14.85 -10.14
N GLY A 93 9.46 -14.71 -9.69
CA GLY A 93 8.49 -15.80 -9.59
C GLY A 93 8.62 -16.69 -8.34
N SER A 94 9.49 -16.34 -7.39
CA SER A 94 9.54 -16.94 -6.04
C SER A 94 8.50 -16.38 -5.06
N PHE A 95 7.94 -15.20 -5.40
CA PHE A 95 6.82 -14.57 -4.72
C PHE A 95 5.72 -14.30 -5.74
N LYS A 96 4.46 -14.46 -5.32
CA LYS A 96 3.29 -14.06 -6.13
C LYS A 96 2.30 -13.33 -5.24
N VAL A 97 1.75 -12.25 -5.77
CA VAL A 97 0.70 -11.48 -5.10
C VAL A 97 -0.55 -11.60 -5.96
N VAL A 98 -1.61 -12.10 -5.36
CA VAL A 98 -2.94 -12.23 -5.99
C VAL A 98 -3.88 -11.30 -5.26
N ARG A 99 -4.74 -10.65 -6.02
CA ARG A 99 -5.74 -9.74 -5.47
C ARG A 99 -7.08 -10.10 -6.07
N SER A 100 -8.08 -10.25 -5.22
CA SER A 100 -9.45 -10.57 -5.59
C SER A 100 -10.35 -9.39 -5.32
N HIS A 101 -11.32 -9.17 -6.21
CA HIS A 101 -12.32 -8.11 -6.11
C HIS A 101 -13.73 -8.67 -6.24
N ILE A 102 -14.63 -8.23 -5.38
CA ILE A 102 -16.08 -8.47 -5.50
C ILE A 102 -16.79 -7.14 -5.30
N ILE A 103 -17.83 -6.88 -6.10
CA ILE A 103 -18.64 -5.67 -5.97
C ILE A 103 -19.46 -5.75 -4.68
N ASP A 104 -19.38 -4.71 -3.85
CA ASP A 104 -20.32 -4.48 -2.76
C ASP A 104 -21.57 -3.78 -3.32
N GLU A 105 -22.62 -4.57 -3.56
CA GLU A 105 -23.89 -4.04 -4.06
C GLU A 105 -24.55 -3.04 -3.12
N VAL A 106 -24.35 -3.18 -1.81
CA VAL A 106 -24.96 -2.32 -0.79
C VAL A 106 -24.31 -0.95 -0.84
N TYR A 107 -22.97 -0.92 -0.88
CA TYR A 107 -22.21 0.31 -1.05
C TYR A 107 -22.55 1.00 -2.38
N LEU A 108 -22.65 0.24 -3.48
CA LEU A 108 -22.99 0.78 -4.80
C LEU A 108 -24.38 1.45 -4.81
N LYS A 109 -25.37 0.83 -4.16
CA LYS A 109 -26.73 1.40 -4.01
C LYS A 109 -26.69 2.68 -3.17
N ALA A 110 -25.97 2.66 -2.03
CA ALA A 110 -25.83 3.82 -1.16
C ALA A 110 -25.10 5.00 -1.84
N GLN A 111 -24.08 4.73 -2.65
CA GLN A 111 -23.35 5.75 -3.40
C GLN A 111 -24.23 6.42 -4.46
N ARG A 112 -24.99 5.63 -5.24
CA ARG A 112 -25.95 6.17 -6.22
C ARG A 112 -27.00 7.07 -5.56
N GLN A 113 -27.50 6.69 -4.39
CA GLN A 113 -28.46 7.51 -3.62
C GLN A 113 -27.83 8.84 -3.18
N LYS A 114 -26.60 8.81 -2.63
CA LYS A 114 -25.88 10.04 -2.23
C LYS A 114 -25.60 10.97 -3.41
N GLU A 115 -25.21 10.43 -4.56
CA GLU A 115 -24.97 11.22 -5.78
C GLU A 115 -26.27 11.83 -6.32
N GLU A 116 -27.38 11.09 -6.29
CA GLU A 116 -28.68 11.60 -6.70
C GLU A 116 -29.19 12.70 -5.75
N GLU A 117 -29.01 12.53 -4.43
CA GLU A 117 -29.32 13.57 -3.45
C GLU A 117 -28.46 14.82 -3.64
N LYS A 118 -27.17 14.65 -3.91
CA LYS A 118 -26.26 15.76 -4.20
C LYS A 118 -26.69 16.50 -5.46
N ARG A 119 -27.03 15.77 -6.53
CA ARG A 119 -27.54 16.36 -7.78
C ARG A 119 -28.85 17.11 -7.55
N LYS A 120 -29.80 16.55 -6.80
CA LYS A 120 -31.05 17.23 -6.42
C LYS A 120 -30.80 18.49 -5.58
N LYS A 121 -29.82 18.47 -4.66
CA LYS A 121 -29.42 19.65 -3.87
C LYS A 121 -28.78 20.73 -4.75
N GLU A 122 -27.87 20.36 -5.65
CA GLU A 122 -27.24 21.28 -6.59
C GLU A 122 -28.24 21.89 -7.58
N GLU A 123 -29.20 21.11 -8.08
CA GLU A 123 -30.29 21.59 -8.93
C GLU A 123 -31.20 22.58 -8.18
N LYS A 124 -31.56 22.27 -6.92
CA LYS A 124 -32.31 23.21 -6.06
C LYS A 124 -31.54 24.50 -5.78
N LEU A 125 -30.22 24.42 -5.54
CA LEU A 125 -29.39 25.59 -5.33
C LEU A 125 -29.30 26.46 -6.59
N LYS A 126 -29.11 25.83 -7.76
CA LYS A 126 -29.10 26.51 -9.07
C LYS A 126 -30.44 27.15 -9.39
N ALA A 127 -31.55 26.46 -9.11
CA ALA A 127 -32.90 27.00 -9.29
C ALA A 127 -33.18 28.19 -8.35
N ALA A 128 -32.75 28.13 -7.09
CA ALA A 128 -32.86 29.23 -6.14
C ALA A 128 -32.00 30.45 -6.54
N ALA A 129 -30.78 30.21 -7.05
CA ALA A 129 -29.91 31.27 -7.57
C ALA A 129 -30.51 31.94 -8.82
N ALA A 130 -31.12 31.17 -9.73
CA ALA A 130 -31.80 31.71 -10.90
C ALA A 130 -33.05 32.51 -10.54
N ALA A 131 -33.83 32.05 -9.54
CA ALA A 131 -35.00 32.78 -9.05
C ALA A 131 -34.65 34.13 -8.40
N ASN A 132 -33.54 34.19 -7.66
CA ASN A 132 -33.04 35.45 -7.08
C ASN A 132 -32.50 36.44 -8.14
N GLN A 133 -32.08 35.97 -9.32
CA GLN A 133 -31.75 36.85 -10.46
C GLN A 133 -33.00 37.46 -11.12
N THR A 134 -34.14 36.77 -11.08
CA THR A 134 -35.41 37.27 -11.66
C THR A 134 -36.27 38.09 -10.70
N GLY A 135 -35.91 38.13 -9.40
CA GLY A 135 -36.63 38.88 -8.36
C GLY A 135 -36.20 40.34 -8.17
N PHE A 136 -35.09 40.77 -8.79
CA PHE A 136 -34.66 42.18 -8.79
C PHE A 136 -35.08 42.87 -10.09
N GLY A 137 -36.38 43.16 -10.18
CA GLY A 137 -36.87 44.22 -11.06
C GLY A 137 -36.25 45.55 -10.62
N GLN A 138 -35.42 46.12 -11.49
CA GLN A 138 -34.76 47.43 -11.38
C GLN A 138 -33.87 47.67 -10.15
N GLY A 139 -32.55 47.59 -10.37
CA GLY A 139 -31.60 48.40 -9.60
C GLY A 139 -30.92 47.71 -8.42
N PHE A 140 -30.13 46.67 -8.67
CA PHE A 140 -28.95 46.41 -7.84
C PHE A 140 -27.86 45.75 -8.69
N GLN A 141 -26.83 46.53 -9.04
CA GLN A 141 -25.61 46.05 -9.68
C GLN A 141 -24.83 45.21 -8.67
N LEU A 142 -24.83 43.89 -8.86
CA LEU A 142 -23.93 42.96 -8.17
C LEU A 142 -22.50 43.07 -8.74
N GLY A 143 -21.99 44.30 -8.82
CA GLY A 143 -20.60 44.65 -9.16
C GLY A 143 -19.83 45.25 -7.98
N ASP A 144 -20.51 45.64 -6.89
CA ASP A 144 -19.91 46.40 -5.79
C ASP A 144 -19.71 45.62 -4.48
N LEU A 145 -19.91 44.29 -4.47
CA LEU A 145 -19.66 43.46 -3.27
C LEU A 145 -18.43 42.56 -3.37
N TRP A 146 -17.75 42.52 -4.52
CA TRP A 146 -16.45 41.86 -4.72
C TRP A 146 -15.52 42.80 -5.48
N GLY A 147 -15.26 43.98 -4.92
CA GLY A 147 -14.56 45.04 -5.63
C GLY A 147 -14.02 46.14 -4.74
N SER A 148 -13.35 45.79 -3.64
CA SER A 148 -12.52 46.74 -2.89
C SER A 148 -11.11 46.18 -2.65
N SER A 149 -10.29 46.25 -3.70
CA SER A 149 -8.90 46.69 -3.56
C SER A 149 -8.45 47.33 -4.87
N ALA A 150 -8.44 48.67 -4.84
CA ALA A 150 -7.66 49.61 -5.63
C ALA A 150 -6.95 49.14 -6.91
N GLY A 151 -7.27 49.81 -8.03
CA GLY A 151 -6.40 49.81 -9.22
C GLY A 151 -7.04 50.43 -10.45
N SER A 152 -7.08 51.77 -10.51
CA SER A 152 -7.30 52.54 -11.75
C SER A 152 -6.43 52.04 -12.91
N PHE A 153 -6.96 51.98 -14.13
CA PHE A 153 -6.47 52.73 -15.31
C PHE A 153 -7.24 52.34 -16.58
N ALA A 154 -7.90 53.33 -17.20
CA ALA A 154 -8.18 53.47 -18.65
C ALA A 154 -9.09 52.39 -19.32
N LYS A 155 -9.92 52.63 -20.34
CA LYS A 155 -10.13 53.76 -21.26
C LYS A 155 -11.45 53.50 -22.02
N ALA A 156 -12.28 54.54 -22.11
CA ALA A 156 -13.02 55.07 -23.25
C ALA A 156 -13.59 54.16 -24.39
N ALA A 157 -14.92 54.31 -24.57
CA ALA A 157 -15.64 54.65 -25.82
C ALA A 157 -15.68 53.68 -27.03
N ALA A 158 -16.89 53.24 -27.44
CA ALA A 158 -17.70 53.89 -28.49
C ALA A 158 -18.75 52.95 -29.17
N LYS A 159 -20.00 53.45 -29.23
CA LYS A 159 -21.05 53.36 -30.27
C LYS A 159 -21.46 52.04 -30.97
N ALA A 160 -22.71 51.65 -30.68
CA ALA A 160 -23.88 51.50 -31.57
C ALA A 160 -23.81 50.74 -32.91
N ALA A 161 -24.64 49.68 -33.07
CA ALA A 161 -25.79 49.60 -33.99
C ALA A 161 -26.13 48.14 -34.38
N GLU A 162 -27.41 47.76 -34.30
CA GLU A 162 -28.07 46.69 -35.09
C GLU A 162 -28.95 47.38 -36.18
N PRO A 163 -29.58 46.72 -37.21
CA PRO A 163 -29.93 45.29 -37.30
C PRO A 163 -30.04 44.61 -38.71
N LYS A 164 -30.40 43.30 -38.68
CA LYS A 164 -31.32 42.54 -39.58
C LYS A 164 -30.77 41.70 -40.78
N PRO A 165 -31.51 40.65 -41.24
CA PRO A 165 -31.02 39.25 -41.31
C PRO A 165 -31.19 38.60 -42.69
N LEU A 166 -30.70 37.36 -42.88
CA LEU A 166 -31.03 36.56 -44.06
C LEU A 166 -30.96 35.05 -43.77
N PHE A 167 -32.10 34.36 -43.96
CA PHE A 167 -32.34 32.95 -44.34
C PHE A 167 -31.36 31.86 -43.79
N GLY A 168 -31.77 30.78 -43.13
CA GLY A 168 -33.07 30.12 -43.01
C GLY A 168 -32.81 28.61 -42.99
N MET A 169 -33.21 27.90 -41.93
CA MET A 169 -33.60 26.48 -41.94
C MET A 169 -34.05 26.00 -40.55
N LYS A 170 -34.99 25.06 -40.56
CA LYS A 170 -35.91 24.66 -39.48
C LYS A 170 -35.25 23.92 -38.29
N PRO A 171 -35.91 23.93 -37.12
CA PRO A 171 -35.49 23.17 -35.94
C PRO A 171 -35.81 21.68 -36.10
N ILE A 172 -34.87 20.82 -35.70
CA ILE A 172 -35.10 19.38 -35.50
C ILE A 172 -35.26 19.15 -34.00
N SER A 173 -36.40 18.58 -33.62
CA SER A 173 -36.71 18.13 -32.27
C SER A 173 -36.15 16.71 -32.03
N PRO A 174 -36.13 16.24 -30.77
CA PRO A 174 -35.17 15.29 -30.23
C PRO A 174 -35.65 13.85 -30.34
N PHE A 175 -34.77 12.88 -30.65
CA PHE A 175 -34.96 11.49 -30.23
C PHE A 175 -33.64 10.67 -30.24
N ASP A 176 -33.58 9.77 -29.25
CA ASP A 176 -32.80 8.52 -29.16
C ASP A 176 -31.35 8.52 -28.65
N THR A 177 -31.29 8.51 -27.32
CA THR A 177 -30.49 7.61 -26.47
C THR A 177 -29.99 6.32 -27.13
N LYS A 178 -28.66 6.16 -27.15
CA LYS A 178 -27.99 4.93 -26.67
C LYS A 178 -26.59 5.31 -26.15
N LYS A 179 -26.50 5.50 -24.84
CA LYS A 179 -25.22 5.48 -24.13
C LYS A 179 -24.74 4.04 -24.15
N GLU A 180 -23.71 3.76 -24.95
CA GLU A 180 -22.91 2.55 -24.80
C GLU A 180 -22.17 2.63 -23.45
N THR A 181 -22.83 2.22 -22.39
CA THR A 181 -22.15 1.70 -21.21
C THR A 181 -21.65 0.32 -21.59
N VAL A 182 -20.47 0.25 -22.20
CA VAL A 182 -19.74 -1.00 -22.33
C VAL A 182 -19.53 -1.50 -20.92
N ASP A 183 -20.22 -2.59 -20.58
CA ASP A 183 -20.28 -3.14 -19.24
C ASP A 183 -18.90 -3.68 -18.86
N ILE A 184 -18.19 -2.90 -18.05
CA ILE A 184 -16.84 -3.22 -17.56
C ILE A 184 -16.90 -4.49 -16.71
N ALA A 185 -18.04 -4.79 -16.05
CA ALA A 185 -18.24 -6.02 -15.31
C ALA A 185 -18.21 -7.25 -16.24
N ASP A 186 -18.70 -7.09 -17.47
CA ASP A 186 -18.72 -8.10 -18.52
C ASP A 186 -17.35 -8.29 -19.21
N GLN A 187 -16.45 -7.31 -19.08
CA GLN A 187 -15.04 -7.45 -19.49
C GLN A 187 -14.18 -8.06 -18.37
N LEU A 188 -14.53 -7.82 -17.11
CA LEU A 188 -13.92 -8.47 -15.94
C LEU A 188 -14.26 -9.96 -15.86
N SER A 189 -15.50 -10.35 -16.19
CA SER A 189 -15.93 -11.77 -16.23
C SER A 189 -15.25 -12.58 -17.36
N LYS A 190 -14.76 -11.91 -18.40
CA LYS A 190 -14.00 -12.52 -19.52
C LYS A 190 -12.53 -12.77 -19.20
N LEU A 191 -12.03 -12.28 -18.06
CA LEU A 191 -10.71 -12.65 -17.51
C LEU A 191 -10.82 -13.96 -16.71
N SER A 192 -11.45 -14.98 -17.29
CA SER A 192 -11.51 -16.31 -16.70
C SER A 192 -10.27 -17.11 -17.12
N ILE A 193 -9.52 -17.59 -16.14
CA ILE A 193 -8.27 -18.33 -16.35
C ILE A 193 -8.63 -19.81 -16.59
N GLN A 194 -8.31 -20.33 -17.77
CA GLN A 194 -8.56 -21.73 -18.19
C GLN A 194 -7.53 -22.71 -17.63
N SER A 195 -7.26 -22.68 -16.33
CA SER A 195 -6.44 -23.70 -15.66
C SER A 195 -7.12 -24.21 -14.39
N PRO A 196 -6.82 -25.44 -13.95
CA PRO A 196 -7.56 -26.06 -12.86
C PRO A 196 -7.47 -25.19 -11.58
N PRO A 197 -8.59 -25.06 -10.86
CA PRO A 197 -8.63 -24.27 -9.64
C PRO A 197 -7.67 -24.83 -8.58
N VAL A 198 -7.14 -23.96 -7.72
CA VAL A 198 -6.29 -24.39 -6.60
C VAL A 198 -7.04 -25.36 -5.69
N ASN A 199 -6.47 -26.55 -5.45
CA ASN A 199 -6.93 -27.42 -4.38
C ASN A 199 -6.28 -27.01 -3.06
N VAL A 200 -7.07 -26.38 -2.18
CA VAL A 200 -6.59 -25.83 -0.90
C VAL A 200 -6.06 -26.92 0.05
N SER A 201 -6.61 -28.14 -0.02
CA SER A 201 -6.22 -29.23 0.89
C SER A 201 -4.80 -29.78 0.63
N GLY A 202 -4.29 -29.64 -0.59
CA GLY A 202 -2.95 -30.08 -0.96
C GLY A 202 -1.87 -29.01 -0.78
N LEU A 203 -2.24 -27.80 -0.35
CA LEU A 203 -1.27 -26.71 -0.19
C LEU A 203 -0.44 -26.89 1.08
N PRO A 204 0.86 -26.57 1.03
CA PRO A 204 1.67 -26.46 2.23
C PRO A 204 1.21 -25.23 3.03
N LYS A 205 1.18 -25.36 4.36
CA LYS A 205 0.70 -24.29 5.26
C LYS A 205 1.61 -24.14 6.47
N PHE A 206 1.74 -22.91 6.94
CA PHE A 206 2.25 -22.61 8.28
C PHE A 206 1.06 -22.54 9.27
N PRO A 207 1.31 -22.61 10.58
CA PRO A 207 0.35 -22.14 11.57
C PRO A 207 -0.10 -20.71 11.22
N GLY A 208 -1.40 -20.45 11.31
CA GLY A 208 -1.97 -19.15 11.01
C GLY A 208 -2.02 -18.27 12.25
N GLN A 209 -1.85 -16.96 12.08
CA GLN A 209 -2.04 -15.96 13.13
C GLN A 209 -2.86 -14.79 12.59
N TYR A 210 -3.90 -14.39 13.32
CA TYR A 210 -4.68 -13.21 12.98
C TYR A 210 -3.84 -11.94 13.14
N LEU A 211 -4.21 -10.92 12.39
CA LEU A 211 -3.63 -9.60 12.48
C LEU A 211 -4.67 -8.59 12.96
N TYR A 212 -4.35 -7.89 14.04
CA TYR A 212 -5.03 -6.70 14.47
C TYR A 212 -4.52 -5.49 13.67
N ILE A 213 -5.44 -4.63 13.22
CA ILE A 213 -5.10 -3.44 12.44
C ILE A 213 -5.18 -2.22 13.36
N ASP A 214 -4.08 -1.48 13.43
CA ASP A 214 -3.98 -0.27 14.24
C ASP A 214 -3.35 0.87 13.43
N GLU A 215 -3.55 2.12 13.86
CA GLU A 215 -2.86 3.26 13.27
C GLU A 215 -1.40 3.31 13.73
N GLU A 216 -0.52 3.71 12.81
CA GLU A 216 0.88 3.91 13.15
C GLU A 216 1.03 4.96 14.25
N PRO A 217 1.66 4.61 15.39
CA PRO A 217 1.89 5.56 16.47
C PRO A 217 2.82 6.68 16.01
N LYS A 218 2.48 7.93 16.34
CA LYS A 218 3.32 9.10 16.06
C LYS A 218 4.38 9.33 17.14
N GLU A 219 4.10 8.82 18.33
CA GLU A 219 4.95 8.87 19.52
C GLU A 219 4.88 7.50 20.21
N PRO A 220 5.89 7.13 21.01
CA PRO A 220 5.87 5.86 21.74
C PRO A 220 4.62 5.80 22.63
N ARG A 221 3.82 4.73 22.54
CA ARG A 221 2.60 4.56 23.36
C ARG A 221 2.89 4.50 24.85
N TYR A 222 4.11 4.11 25.22
CA TYR A 222 4.62 4.16 26.59
C TYR A 222 5.53 5.38 26.75
N GLY A 223 4.98 6.44 27.32
CA GLY A 223 5.73 7.62 27.74
C GLY A 223 6.57 7.34 28.99
N ASN A 224 7.81 7.82 28.97
CA ASN A 224 8.80 7.83 30.07
C ASN A 224 9.40 6.49 30.47
N ILE A 225 10.19 5.88 29.58
CA ILE A 225 11.45 5.33 30.06
C ILE A 225 12.40 6.53 30.18
N ASP A 226 12.88 6.80 31.39
CA ASP A 226 13.88 7.82 31.64
C ASP A 226 15.19 7.45 30.92
N MET A 227 15.29 7.90 29.66
CA MET A 227 16.48 7.70 28.84
C MET A 227 17.60 8.70 29.18
N SER A 228 17.44 9.52 30.24
CA SER A 228 18.48 10.46 30.69
C SER A 228 19.74 9.71 31.07
N ARG A 229 19.59 8.56 31.75
CA ARG A 229 20.72 7.70 32.12
C ARG A 229 21.44 7.10 30.91
N TYR A 230 20.70 6.73 29.86
CA TYR A 230 21.30 6.22 28.62
C TYR A 230 21.98 7.33 27.81
N LYS A 231 21.42 8.55 27.81
CA LYS A 231 22.08 9.73 27.24
C LYS A 231 23.35 10.10 27.99
N GLU A 232 23.36 10.04 29.31
CA GLU A 232 24.58 10.22 30.12
C GLU A 232 25.64 9.17 29.77
N TYR A 233 25.27 7.90 29.58
CA TYR A 233 26.22 6.87 29.12
C TYR A 233 26.81 7.17 27.75
N LEU A 234 25.99 7.63 26.79
CA LEU A 234 26.46 8.00 25.45
C LEU A 234 27.32 9.27 25.45
N GLU A 235 27.00 10.24 26.30
CA GLU A 235 27.78 11.47 26.47
C GLU A 235 29.12 11.18 27.14
N MET A 236 29.12 10.36 28.20
CA MET A 236 30.33 9.89 28.88
C MET A 236 31.20 9.04 27.95
N GLU A 237 30.63 8.18 27.11
CA GLU A 237 31.37 7.42 26.08
C GLU A 237 32.01 8.36 25.06
N LYS A 238 31.29 9.40 24.64
CA LYS A 238 31.79 10.39 23.68
C LYS A 238 32.88 11.27 24.27
N GLU A 239 32.79 11.61 25.56
CA GLU A 239 33.81 12.34 26.32
C GLU A 239 35.07 11.48 26.51
N LEU A 240 34.92 10.20 26.90
CA LEU A 240 36.02 9.24 26.97
C LEU A 240 36.74 9.09 25.62
N LEU A 241 36.00 9.06 24.52
CA LEU A 241 36.56 8.96 23.17
C LEU A 241 37.24 10.25 22.69
N MET A 242 36.90 11.41 23.29
CA MET A 242 37.55 12.69 23.00
C MET A 242 38.80 12.92 23.86
N GLU A 243 38.87 12.37 25.06
CA GLU A 243 40.07 12.46 25.93
C GLU A 243 41.23 11.55 25.48
N VAL A 244 40.95 10.53 24.66
CA VAL A 244 41.97 9.59 24.15
C VAL A 244 42.80 10.17 22.98
N ASP A 245 42.40 11.30 22.39
CA ASP A 245 43.09 11.90 21.23
C ASP A 245 44.15 12.96 21.59
N GLU A 246 44.31 13.33 22.88
CA GLU A 246 45.28 14.37 23.29
C GLU A 246 46.42 13.91 24.22
N ASN A 247 46.46 12.67 24.72
CA ASN A 247 47.59 12.26 25.58
C ASN A 247 47.98 10.77 25.51
N SER A 248 49.17 10.54 24.96
CA SER A 248 50.08 9.39 25.14
C SER A 248 49.57 7.98 24.81
N GLY A 249 50.24 7.34 23.86
CA GLY A 249 49.98 5.96 23.48
C GLY A 249 50.27 4.95 24.58
N GLU A 250 49.25 4.19 24.94
CA GLU A 250 49.38 2.86 25.52
C GLU A 250 48.24 1.98 25.01
N THR A 251 48.64 0.84 24.46
CA THR A 251 47.84 -0.18 23.80
C THR A 251 46.80 -0.79 24.75
N TRP A 252 45.54 -0.40 24.62
CA TRP A 252 44.40 -1.21 25.08
C TRP A 252 43.85 -2.02 23.90
N GLN A 253 44.27 -3.27 23.82
CA GLN A 253 43.66 -4.31 22.99
C GLN A 253 42.31 -4.68 23.60
N GLY A 254 41.22 -4.24 22.96
CA GLY A 254 39.88 -4.53 23.43
C GLY A 254 38.83 -4.10 22.41
N GLU A 255 38.61 -4.97 21.43
CA GLU A 255 37.44 -5.01 20.56
C GLU A 255 37.21 -3.78 19.66
N THR A 256 37.97 -3.79 18.56
CA THR A 256 37.58 -3.12 17.32
C THR A 256 36.28 -3.76 16.83
N TYR A 257 35.12 -3.31 17.31
CA TYR A 257 33.93 -3.30 16.47
C TYR A 257 34.31 -2.41 15.29
N GLU A 258 34.75 -3.04 14.22
CA GLU A 258 34.95 -2.43 12.93
C GLU A 258 33.60 -1.77 12.61
N LYS A 259 33.48 -0.47 12.92
CA LYS A 259 32.41 0.38 12.44
C LYS A 259 32.55 0.32 10.94
N GLN A 260 31.90 -0.67 10.32
CA GLN A 260 31.75 -0.77 8.89
C GLN A 260 31.16 0.59 8.52
N GLN A 261 31.98 1.46 7.91
CA GLN A 261 31.53 2.76 7.50
C GLN A 261 30.51 2.51 6.40
N LEU A 262 29.25 2.46 6.81
CA LEU A 262 28.12 2.30 5.92
C LEU A 262 28.17 3.47 4.92
N PRO A 263 27.92 3.22 3.61
CA PRO A 263 28.04 4.25 2.59
C PRO A 263 27.25 5.52 2.96
N LYS A 264 27.82 6.71 2.75
CA LYS A 264 27.20 8.01 3.07
C LYS A 264 25.76 8.08 2.51
N GLY A 265 24.75 7.96 3.39
CA GLY A 265 23.33 7.95 3.04
C GLY A 265 22.56 6.68 3.45
N PHE A 266 23.27 5.59 3.72
CA PHE A 266 22.73 4.37 4.32
C PHE A 266 22.25 4.67 5.75
N ASP A 267 23.03 5.41 6.52
CA ASP A 267 22.72 5.75 7.92
C ASP A 267 21.43 6.55 8.10
N LYS A 268 21.09 7.48 7.19
CA LYS A 268 19.89 8.32 7.38
C LYS A 268 18.59 7.57 7.10
N GLN A 269 18.57 6.72 6.08
CA GLN A 269 17.40 5.91 5.75
C GLN A 269 17.24 4.79 6.79
N PHE A 270 18.35 4.12 7.12
CA PHE A 270 18.37 3.10 8.15
C PHE A 270 17.93 3.66 9.50
N LYS A 271 18.48 4.80 9.94
CA LYS A 271 18.05 5.48 11.17
C LYS A 271 16.56 5.79 11.17
N LYS A 272 16.01 6.34 10.09
CA LYS A 272 14.56 6.60 9.98
C LYS A 272 13.73 5.32 10.03
N PHE A 273 14.19 4.26 9.39
CA PHE A 273 13.55 2.96 9.44
C PHE A 273 13.55 2.43 10.87
N THR A 274 14.70 2.42 11.54
CA THR A 274 14.87 1.95 12.91
C THR A 274 14.04 2.77 13.89
N GLU A 275 14.16 4.10 13.90
CA GLU A 275 13.38 4.98 14.76
C GLU A 275 11.87 4.75 14.59
N ARG A 276 11.43 4.44 13.37
CA ARG A 276 10.01 4.17 13.11
C ARG A 276 9.57 2.78 13.55
N VAL A 277 10.41 1.77 13.31
CA VAL A 277 10.11 0.39 13.68
C VAL A 277 10.17 0.20 15.20
N GLU A 278 11.03 0.94 15.89
CA GLU A 278 11.14 0.94 17.35
C GLU A 278 9.85 1.39 18.06
N LEU A 279 9.02 2.21 17.42
CA LEU A 279 7.72 2.60 17.99
C LEU A 279 6.74 1.43 18.08
N GLU A 280 6.87 0.46 17.17
CA GLU A 280 6.05 -0.74 17.16
C GLU A 280 6.81 -1.92 16.53
N PRO A 281 7.69 -2.61 17.30
CA PRO A 281 8.57 -3.65 16.76
C PRO A 281 7.82 -4.90 16.29
N SER A 282 6.61 -5.14 16.83
CA SER A 282 5.79 -6.31 16.51
C SER A 282 5.13 -6.24 15.13
N GLN A 283 5.23 -5.09 14.46
CA GLN A 283 4.57 -4.85 13.17
C GLN A 283 4.98 -5.88 12.10
N CYS A 284 3.97 -6.51 11.51
CA CYS A 284 4.11 -7.48 10.44
C CYS A 284 3.80 -6.88 9.07
N VAL A 285 2.91 -5.89 9.05
CA VAL A 285 2.39 -5.29 7.82
C VAL A 285 2.31 -3.77 8.00
N ARG A 286 2.63 -3.03 6.95
CA ARG A 286 2.40 -1.59 6.84
C ARG A 286 1.58 -1.34 5.58
N TYR A 287 0.38 -0.81 5.73
CA TYR A 287 -0.55 -0.57 4.62
C TYR A 287 -0.77 0.92 4.42
N GLU A 288 -0.56 1.41 3.20
CA GLU A 288 -0.87 2.78 2.79
C GLU A 288 -1.04 2.83 1.26
N PHE A 289 -2.29 2.84 0.79
CA PHE A 289 -2.56 2.90 -0.65
C PHE A 289 -2.11 4.24 -1.25
N ALA A 290 -1.33 4.18 -2.33
CA ALA A 290 -0.68 5.33 -2.95
C ALA A 290 0.22 6.14 -1.99
N GLY A 291 0.73 5.47 -0.95
CA GLY A 291 1.64 6.01 0.05
C GLY A 291 3.11 5.93 -0.32
N GLN A 292 3.97 6.00 0.70
CA GLN A 292 5.41 5.82 0.54
C GLN A 292 5.92 4.63 1.39
N PRO A 293 6.65 3.68 0.79
CA PRO A 293 7.25 2.58 1.55
C PRO A 293 8.31 3.09 2.53
N LEU A 294 8.46 2.40 3.64
CA LEU A 294 9.52 2.64 4.62
C LEU A 294 10.77 1.86 4.21
N PHE A 295 11.70 2.54 3.54
CA PHE A 295 12.94 1.93 3.07
C PHE A 295 13.98 1.80 4.18
N TYR A 296 14.53 0.59 4.34
CA TYR A 296 15.70 0.35 5.20
C TYR A 296 17.02 0.74 4.49
N SER A 297 17.04 0.74 3.16
CA SER A 297 18.18 1.10 2.33
C SER A 297 17.72 1.59 0.96
N ALA A 298 18.62 2.27 0.22
CA ALA A 298 18.32 2.70 -1.13
C ALA A 298 18.06 1.50 -2.05
N LEU A 299 16.99 1.59 -2.84
CA LEU A 299 16.66 0.57 -3.84
C LEU A 299 17.77 0.45 -4.88
N ARG A 300 18.11 -0.79 -5.26
CA ARG A 300 19.03 -1.04 -6.39
C ARG A 300 18.40 -0.57 -7.70
N PRO A 301 19.20 -0.18 -8.71
CA PRO A 301 18.67 0.29 -10.01
C PRO A 301 17.65 -0.67 -10.65
N GLN A 302 17.90 -1.98 -10.56
CA GLN A 302 16.99 -3.03 -11.05
C GLN A 302 15.62 -2.99 -10.36
N GLN A 303 15.59 -2.75 -9.05
CA GLN A 303 14.34 -2.64 -8.27
C GLN A 303 13.60 -1.34 -8.62
N GLN A 304 14.33 -0.24 -8.79
CA GLN A 304 13.75 1.04 -9.22
C GLN A 304 13.10 0.91 -10.60
N GLN A 305 13.79 0.27 -11.56
CA GLN A 305 13.24 0.00 -12.90
C GLN A 305 11.96 -0.85 -12.86
N LEU A 306 11.92 -1.88 -12.00
CA LEU A 306 10.73 -2.73 -11.85
C LEU A 306 9.50 -1.94 -11.35
N ILE A 307 9.71 -1.02 -10.40
CA ILE A 307 8.67 -0.14 -9.85
C ILE A 307 8.21 0.88 -10.91
N MET A 308 9.15 1.44 -11.67
CA MET A 308 8.86 2.40 -12.74
C MET A 308 8.23 1.78 -13.98
N THR A 309 8.30 0.45 -14.13
CA THR A 309 7.69 -0.24 -15.27
C THR A 309 6.17 0.01 -15.26
N PRO A 310 5.57 0.51 -16.35
CA PRO A 310 4.12 0.76 -16.39
C PRO A 310 3.28 -0.52 -16.23
N CYS A 311 2.00 -0.35 -15.89
CA CYS A 311 1.04 -1.44 -15.87
C CYS A 311 0.99 -2.13 -17.25
N LYS A 312 0.99 -3.47 -17.26
CA LYS A 312 0.98 -4.25 -18.51
C LYS A 312 -0.28 -3.99 -19.36
N TYR A 313 -1.42 -3.77 -18.71
CA TYR A 313 -2.73 -3.59 -19.32
C TYR A 313 -3.02 -2.14 -19.70
N CYS A 314 -3.12 -1.23 -18.72
CA CYS A 314 -3.54 0.16 -19.00
C CYS A 314 -2.37 1.12 -19.28
N LYS A 315 -1.12 0.66 -19.19
CA LYS A 315 0.12 1.47 -19.33
C LYS A 315 0.22 2.65 -18.33
N GLY A 316 -0.63 2.70 -17.32
CA GLY A 316 -0.57 3.68 -16.24
C GLY A 316 0.58 3.42 -15.27
N PRO A 317 0.91 4.39 -14.40
CA PRO A 317 1.91 4.22 -13.36
C PRO A 317 1.44 3.21 -12.30
N LYS A 318 2.41 2.61 -11.63
CA LYS A 318 2.19 1.80 -10.43
C LYS A 318 2.41 2.64 -9.17
N VAL A 319 1.59 2.38 -8.15
CA VAL A 319 1.63 3.04 -6.84
C VAL A 319 1.88 2.00 -5.75
N PHE A 320 2.45 2.45 -4.64
CA PHE A 320 2.65 1.61 -3.46
C PHE A 320 1.30 1.20 -2.85
N GLU A 321 1.22 -0.01 -2.32
CA GLU A 321 0.01 -0.54 -1.68
C GLU A 321 0.28 -0.95 -0.23
N PHE A 322 1.24 -1.85 -0.03
CA PHE A 322 1.62 -2.33 1.30
C PHE A 322 3.06 -2.86 1.33
N GLN A 323 3.55 -3.00 2.55
CA GLN A 323 4.87 -3.53 2.88
C GLN A 323 4.72 -4.63 3.93
N LEU A 324 5.26 -5.82 3.66
CA LEU A 324 5.47 -6.84 4.70
C LEU A 324 6.83 -6.63 5.35
N MET A 325 6.81 -6.74 6.67
CA MET A 325 7.95 -6.55 7.54
C MET A 325 8.64 -7.88 7.82
N PRO A 326 9.95 -7.88 8.09
CA PRO A 326 10.69 -9.12 8.34
C PRO A 326 10.21 -9.86 9.59
N ASN A 327 9.50 -9.20 10.51
CA ASN A 327 8.92 -9.85 11.70
C ASN A 327 7.96 -10.99 11.34
N VAL A 328 7.39 -11.03 10.13
CA VAL A 328 6.60 -12.18 9.66
C VAL A 328 7.42 -13.50 9.72
N LEU A 329 8.74 -13.43 9.51
CA LEU A 329 9.64 -14.59 9.55
C LEU A 329 9.95 -15.09 10.96
N SER A 330 9.79 -14.25 11.99
CA SER A 330 9.99 -14.66 13.38
C SER A 330 8.77 -15.39 13.93
N ILE A 331 7.60 -15.08 13.37
CA ILE A 331 6.31 -15.69 13.74
C ILE A 331 6.09 -17.00 13.00
N LEU A 332 6.36 -17.03 11.69
CA LEU A 332 6.14 -18.22 10.89
C LEU A 332 7.35 -19.18 11.00
N PRO A 333 7.16 -20.47 11.31
CA PRO A 333 8.23 -21.46 11.49
C PRO A 333 8.85 -21.91 10.15
N THR A 334 9.42 -20.96 9.42
CA THR A 334 9.89 -21.15 8.03
C THR A 334 11.04 -22.15 7.92
N THR A 335 11.99 -22.11 8.85
CA THR A 335 13.17 -22.98 8.90
C THR A 335 12.81 -24.43 9.20
N GLU A 336 11.91 -24.65 10.16
CA GLU A 336 11.44 -25.97 10.59
C GLU A 336 10.80 -26.72 9.42
N TYR A 337 9.81 -26.09 8.78
CA TYR A 337 9.07 -26.65 7.65
C TYR A 337 9.95 -26.87 6.42
N ALA A 338 10.96 -26.02 6.21
CA ALA A 338 11.93 -26.25 5.14
C ALA A 338 12.80 -27.47 5.44
N SER A 339 13.24 -27.64 6.68
CA SER A 339 14.05 -28.80 7.09
C SER A 339 13.28 -30.12 6.95
N GLU A 340 11.98 -30.12 7.25
CA GLU A 340 11.10 -31.29 7.11
C GLU A 340 10.89 -31.64 5.64
N ALA A 341 10.64 -30.65 4.79
CA ALA A 341 10.52 -30.83 3.35
C ALA A 341 11.83 -31.35 2.71
N GLU A 342 12.99 -31.01 3.26
CA GLU A 342 14.27 -31.55 2.78
C GLU A 342 14.54 -32.98 3.26
N LYS A 343 14.13 -33.33 4.49
CA LYS A 343 14.25 -34.69 5.04
C LYS A 343 13.42 -35.71 4.27
N SER A 344 12.23 -35.34 3.81
CA SER A 344 11.38 -36.21 3.00
C SER A 344 11.97 -36.52 1.61
N VAL A 345 12.83 -35.63 1.10
CA VAL A 345 13.46 -35.78 -0.23
C VAL A 345 14.83 -36.46 -0.16
N ASN A 346 15.60 -36.27 0.92
CA ASN A 346 16.97 -36.78 1.04
C ASN A 346 17.15 -37.61 2.34
N ALA A 347 16.75 -38.87 2.32
CA ALA A 347 16.93 -39.80 3.44
C ALA A 347 18.39 -40.22 3.72
N ASN A 348 19.36 -39.86 2.86
CA ASN A 348 20.70 -40.47 2.84
C ASN A 348 21.89 -39.52 3.01
N ASN A 349 21.72 -38.24 3.40
CA ASN A 349 22.86 -37.33 3.51
C ASN A 349 22.95 -36.63 4.88
N LYS A 350 24.09 -36.80 5.58
CA LYS A 350 24.39 -36.09 6.83
C LYS A 350 24.68 -34.62 6.51
N LYS A 351 23.68 -33.74 6.64
CA LYS A 351 23.86 -32.29 6.47
C LYS A 351 24.56 -31.66 7.68
N SER A 352 25.35 -30.62 7.40
CA SER A 352 26.06 -29.81 8.39
C SER A 352 25.08 -28.90 9.15
N LEU A 353 25.40 -28.54 10.40
CA LEU A 353 24.62 -27.60 11.21
C LEU A 353 24.45 -26.24 10.50
N LEU A 354 25.45 -25.80 9.71
CA LEU A 354 25.35 -24.60 8.87
C LEU A 354 24.27 -24.70 7.78
N ASP A 355 24.01 -25.89 7.24
CA ASP A 355 22.99 -26.05 6.20
C ASP A 355 21.58 -25.85 6.76
N SER A 356 21.37 -26.17 8.04
CA SER A 356 20.08 -25.93 8.73
C SER A 356 19.79 -24.44 8.93
N TRP A 357 20.82 -23.61 9.15
CA TRP A 357 20.69 -22.14 9.19
C TRP A 357 20.48 -21.52 7.80
N SER A 358 20.73 -22.30 6.74
CA SER A 358 20.47 -21.91 5.36
C SER A 358 19.11 -22.38 4.82
N ALA A 359 18.33 -23.09 5.63
CA ALA A 359 17.02 -23.59 5.26
C ALA A 359 15.93 -22.51 5.46
N GLY A 360 14.85 -22.59 4.68
CA GLY A 360 13.71 -21.67 4.78
C GLY A 360 13.75 -20.48 3.83
N MET A 361 12.72 -19.66 3.91
CA MET A 361 12.66 -18.39 3.21
C MET A 361 13.42 -17.29 3.97
N GLU A 362 13.91 -16.32 3.21
CA GLU A 362 14.67 -15.18 3.73
C GLU A 362 14.33 -13.94 2.90
N PHE A 363 13.77 -12.93 3.55
CA PHE A 363 13.53 -11.62 2.95
C PHE A 363 13.71 -10.51 4.00
N GLY A 364 14.13 -9.33 3.53
CA GLY A 364 14.18 -8.13 4.37
C GLY A 364 12.81 -7.49 4.48
N THR A 365 12.30 -6.95 3.37
CA THR A 365 10.93 -6.43 3.29
C THR A 365 10.34 -6.82 1.93
N ILE A 366 9.03 -7.05 1.90
CA ILE A 366 8.31 -7.27 0.64
C ILE A 366 7.50 -6.01 0.37
N LEU A 367 7.73 -5.38 -0.77
CA LEU A 367 7.01 -4.18 -1.19
C LEU A 367 6.08 -4.54 -2.36
N ALA A 368 4.79 -4.26 -2.19
CA ALA A 368 3.80 -4.46 -3.24
C ALA A 368 3.44 -3.13 -3.90
N PHE A 369 3.40 -3.16 -5.24
CA PHE A 369 3.01 -2.02 -6.06
C PHE A 369 1.94 -2.45 -7.07
N VAL A 370 0.87 -1.68 -7.16
CA VAL A 370 -0.29 -1.96 -8.03
C VAL A 370 -0.56 -0.82 -8.98
N CYS A 371 -1.36 -1.09 -10.01
CA CYS A 371 -1.83 -0.07 -10.94
C CYS A 371 -2.55 1.07 -10.19
N GLN A 372 -2.27 2.33 -10.54
CA GLN A 372 -2.99 3.46 -9.95
C GLN A 372 -4.48 3.49 -10.33
N LYS A 373 -4.79 3.06 -11.56
CA LYS A 373 -6.16 2.95 -12.08
C LYS A 373 -6.74 1.59 -11.73
N ASP A 374 -6.60 1.21 -10.47
CA ASP A 374 -7.08 -0.07 -9.97
C ASP A 374 -8.60 -0.20 -10.09
#